data_AF-A0A235FZ24-F1
#
_entry.id   AF-A0A235FZ24-F1
#
_cell.length_a   1.000
_cell.length_b   1.000
_cell.length_c   1.000
_cell.angle_alpha   90.00
_cell.angle_beta   90.00
_cell.angle_gamma   90.00
#
_symmetry.space_group_name_H-M   'P 1'
#
loop_
_entity.id
_entity.type
_entity.pdbx_description
1 polymer ?
#
loop_
_entity_poly.entity_id
_entity_poly.type
_entity_poly.pdbx_seq_one_letter_code
_entity_poly.pdbx_strand_id
1 'polypeptide(L)'
;MCFIARREEHEDADTGLIIGDTLMSSETAARALELYYEHRPKLPVKNIIFTHSHGDHFGGVKGFATDAEIASGAVKVYAPDSFTEEAISENVPAGTAITRRGMYMYGSFLKPGPQGQVSGGLGLSTSHGTSTFAVPTNVITEPVHEEVIDGVRVTFMLAPGTEAPSEMLFYLPDFKALGSAEDVTHTMHNLYTLRGAKTRDAKAWSHYVRLAMELFPDVEIIFAQHHWPTWGNDKIRKLISDQADLYKYLHDQTLRLANKGLTPVEIADQIEVPDAIGKQWYNRGYYGSLSHNVKAIYTFYLGWFDGVPAHLNPHPPVENGKRYVEAVGGPDALLDKGRKAFDGGDYRWAAELVNHLVFADPTNQKARELLADTYEQLGYQAENGTWRNFYLVGAMELRHPLAPMPSNNPTGPAVVAAALTLT
;
A
#
# COMPACT_ATOMS: atom_id res chain seq x y z
N MET A 1 13.07 -1.93 -4.93
CA MET A 1 14.13 -1.65 -5.94
C MET A 1 15.27 -2.67 -5.84
N CYS A 2 15.83 -3.10 -6.96
CA CYS A 2 17.03 -3.95 -7.03
C CYS A 2 17.92 -3.62 -8.24
N PHE A 3 19.20 -4.00 -8.15
CA PHE A 3 20.18 -3.90 -9.25
C PHE A 3 20.57 -5.32 -9.69
N ILE A 4 20.43 -5.61 -10.97
CA ILE A 4 20.74 -6.91 -11.57
C ILE A 4 21.79 -6.69 -12.65
N ALA A 5 22.84 -7.50 -12.61
CA ALA A 5 23.92 -7.50 -13.59
C ALA A 5 24.30 -8.94 -13.89
N ARG A 6 24.75 -9.19 -15.12
CA ARG A 6 25.28 -10.50 -15.51
C ARG A 6 26.49 -10.87 -14.64
N ARG A 7 26.66 -12.16 -14.34
CA ARG A 7 27.86 -12.68 -13.67
C ARG A 7 29.07 -12.53 -14.61
N GLU A 8 30.11 -11.85 -14.16
CA GLU A 8 31.36 -11.60 -14.90
C GLU A 8 32.06 -12.94 -15.25
N GLU A 9 31.77 -13.50 -16.41
CA GLU A 9 32.52 -14.63 -16.97
C GLU A 9 33.31 -14.25 -18.23
N HIS A 10 33.04 -13.09 -18.85
CA HIS A 10 33.76 -12.59 -20.03
C HIS A 10 33.79 -11.05 -20.06
N GLU A 11 34.99 -10.45 -20.15
CA GLU A 11 35.24 -8.99 -20.17
C GLU A 11 34.80 -8.28 -21.46
N ASP A 12 34.37 -9.02 -22.50
CA ASP A 12 34.21 -8.49 -23.87
C ASP A 12 32.74 -8.26 -24.33
N ALA A 13 31.74 -8.36 -23.44
CA ALA A 13 30.35 -8.06 -23.79
C ALA A 13 29.96 -6.66 -23.28
N ASP A 14 29.28 -5.88 -24.13
CA ASP A 14 28.67 -4.59 -23.82
C ASP A 14 27.49 -4.76 -22.85
N THR A 15 27.78 -5.16 -21.60
CA THR A 15 26.80 -5.44 -20.53
C THR A 15 26.50 -4.17 -19.73
N GLY A 16 25.23 -3.95 -19.42
CA GLY A 16 24.73 -2.89 -18.57
C GLY A 16 24.11 -3.39 -17.26
N LEU A 17 23.40 -2.47 -16.60
CA LEU A 17 22.55 -2.76 -15.45
C LEU A 17 21.09 -2.90 -15.87
N ILE A 18 20.42 -3.83 -15.22
CA ILE A 18 18.97 -3.94 -15.18
C ILE A 18 18.52 -3.44 -13.80
N ILE A 19 17.63 -2.46 -13.78
CA ILE A 19 17.06 -1.87 -12.56
C ILE A 19 15.65 -2.43 -12.39
N GLY A 20 15.37 -3.13 -11.29
CA GLY A 20 13.99 -3.48 -10.92
C GLY A 20 13.44 -2.42 -9.98
N ASP A 21 12.42 -1.67 -10.42
CA ASP A 21 11.79 -0.51 -9.80
C ASP A 21 12.71 0.66 -9.46
N THR A 22 12.14 1.86 -9.38
CA THR A 22 12.91 3.10 -9.40
C THR A 22 12.67 4.03 -8.21
N LEU A 23 12.11 3.54 -7.10
CA LEU A 23 11.72 4.36 -5.95
C LEU A 23 10.68 5.43 -6.32
N MET A 24 10.31 6.27 -5.35
CA MET A 24 9.25 7.29 -5.51
C MET A 24 9.75 8.62 -6.10
N SER A 25 11.02 8.97 -5.92
CA SER A 25 11.57 10.27 -6.34
C SER A 25 12.91 10.15 -7.04
N SER A 26 13.13 10.98 -8.07
CA SER A 26 14.33 10.94 -8.92
C SER A 26 15.62 11.16 -8.12
N GLU A 27 15.58 12.00 -7.08
CA GLU A 27 16.72 12.30 -6.22
C GLU A 27 17.13 11.08 -5.39
N THR A 28 16.14 10.33 -4.86
CA THR A 28 16.41 9.10 -4.11
C THR A 28 16.93 7.98 -5.01
N ALA A 29 16.40 7.89 -6.23
CA ALA A 29 16.85 6.96 -7.26
C ALA A 29 18.31 7.23 -7.66
N ALA A 30 18.63 8.49 -7.99
CA ALA A 30 19.98 8.90 -8.33
C ALA A 30 20.96 8.61 -7.19
N ARG A 31 20.59 8.94 -5.94
CA ARG A 31 21.45 8.64 -4.78
C ARG A 31 21.67 7.15 -4.57
N ALA A 32 20.66 6.32 -4.83
CA ALA A 32 20.81 4.86 -4.74
C ALA A 32 21.77 4.31 -5.80
N LEU A 33 21.71 4.83 -7.03
CA LEU A 33 22.64 4.47 -8.11
C LEU A 33 24.07 4.90 -7.77
N GLU A 34 24.25 6.12 -7.24
CA GLU A 34 25.55 6.59 -6.76
C GLU A 34 26.13 5.66 -5.70
N LEU A 35 25.34 5.29 -4.69
CA LEU A 35 25.76 4.37 -3.63
C LEU A 35 26.12 2.99 -4.20
N TYR A 36 25.37 2.48 -5.18
CA TYR A 36 25.73 1.24 -5.87
C TYR A 36 27.11 1.35 -6.53
N TYR A 37 27.37 2.46 -7.25
CA TYR A 37 28.65 2.72 -7.91
C TYR A 37 29.82 3.01 -6.96
N GLU A 38 29.58 3.36 -5.70
CA GLU A 38 30.62 3.44 -4.67
C GLU A 38 31.19 2.04 -4.34
N HIS A 39 30.44 0.97 -4.62
CA HIS A 39 30.78 -0.40 -4.20
C HIS A 39 30.83 -1.44 -5.33
N ARG A 40 30.39 -1.10 -6.55
CA ARG A 40 30.27 -2.02 -7.70
C ARG A 40 30.76 -1.35 -9.00
N PRO A 41 31.10 -2.12 -10.04
CA PRO A 41 31.49 -1.56 -11.33
C PRO A 41 30.45 -0.59 -11.90
N LYS A 42 30.93 0.48 -12.55
CA LYS A 42 30.08 1.51 -13.17
C LYS A 42 29.57 1.09 -14.54
N LEU A 43 28.72 0.08 -14.56
CA LEU A 43 28.03 -0.37 -15.77
C LEU A 43 26.89 0.59 -16.11
N PRO A 44 26.66 0.95 -17.39
CA PRO A 44 25.57 1.82 -17.78
C PRO A 44 24.21 1.18 -17.51
N VAL A 45 23.21 1.96 -17.08
CA VAL A 45 21.83 1.48 -17.03
C VAL A 45 21.32 1.26 -18.45
N LYS A 46 20.86 0.05 -18.76
CA LYS A 46 20.31 -0.30 -20.09
C LYS A 46 18.87 -0.77 -20.06
N ASN A 47 18.42 -1.27 -18.91
CA ASN A 47 17.07 -1.82 -18.78
C ASN A 47 16.47 -1.44 -17.43
N ILE A 48 15.19 -1.11 -17.43
CA ILE A 48 14.40 -0.81 -16.24
C ILE A 48 13.16 -1.69 -16.29
N ILE A 49 12.84 -2.36 -15.18
CA ILE A 49 11.63 -3.16 -15.02
C ILE A 49 10.77 -2.45 -13.98
N PHE A 50 9.56 -2.03 -14.35
CA PHE A 50 8.52 -1.66 -13.39
C PHE A 50 7.71 -2.90 -13.06
N THR A 51 7.71 -3.31 -11.80
CA THR A 51 6.96 -4.49 -11.37
C THR A 51 5.46 -4.24 -11.38
N HIS A 52 5.01 -3.03 -11.03
CA HIS A 52 3.59 -2.70 -11.00
C HIS A 52 3.31 -1.19 -10.99
N SER A 53 2.03 -0.83 -11.13
CA SER A 53 1.56 0.53 -11.44
C SER A 53 1.49 1.52 -10.26
N HIS A 54 2.29 1.38 -9.20
CA HIS A 54 2.34 2.34 -8.08
C HIS A 54 3.55 3.27 -8.11
N GLY A 55 3.35 4.51 -7.62
CA GLY A 55 4.29 5.62 -7.78
C GLY A 55 5.64 5.42 -7.10
N ASP A 56 5.76 4.56 -6.09
CA ASP A 56 7.02 4.16 -5.47
C ASP A 56 7.84 3.16 -6.28
N HIS A 57 7.30 2.66 -7.38
CA HIS A 57 7.95 1.69 -8.25
C HIS A 57 8.43 2.31 -9.56
N PHE A 58 7.81 3.41 -10.01
CA PHE A 58 8.20 4.12 -11.23
C PHE A 58 8.60 5.59 -11.01
N GLY A 59 8.29 6.18 -9.85
CA GLY A 59 8.35 7.61 -9.62
C GLY A 59 9.75 8.22 -9.75
N GLY A 60 10.80 7.47 -9.44
CA GLY A 60 12.17 7.92 -9.55
C GLY A 60 12.88 7.55 -10.86
N VAL A 61 12.17 7.13 -11.90
CA VAL A 61 12.79 6.65 -13.17
C VAL A 61 13.79 7.63 -13.77
N LYS A 62 13.57 8.94 -13.65
CA LYS A 62 14.50 9.96 -14.18
C LYS A 62 15.79 10.13 -13.36
N GLY A 63 15.91 9.45 -12.22
CA GLY A 63 17.19 9.25 -11.54
C GLY A 63 18.08 8.19 -12.20
N PHE A 64 17.54 7.36 -13.11
CA PHE A 64 18.26 6.29 -13.80
C PHE A 64 18.39 6.51 -15.32
N ALA A 65 17.41 7.14 -15.97
CA ALA A 65 17.41 7.32 -17.42
C ALA A 65 16.68 8.61 -17.85
N THR A 66 17.18 9.25 -18.91
CA THR A 66 16.57 10.42 -19.54
C THR A 66 15.49 10.01 -20.55
N ASP A 67 14.60 10.95 -20.91
CA ASP A 67 13.63 10.74 -21.99
C ASP A 67 14.30 10.44 -23.34
N ALA A 68 15.45 11.06 -23.62
CA ALA A 68 16.19 10.85 -24.87
C ALA A 68 16.79 9.43 -24.96
N GLU A 69 17.31 8.90 -23.85
CA GLU A 69 17.84 7.53 -23.79
C GLU A 69 16.72 6.49 -23.96
N ILE A 70 15.56 6.73 -23.36
CA ILE A 70 14.39 5.85 -23.52
C ILE A 70 13.85 5.94 -24.95
N ALA A 71 13.68 7.15 -25.49
CA ALA A 71 13.13 7.36 -26.84
C ALA A 71 14.05 6.82 -27.95
N SER A 72 15.37 6.86 -27.76
CA SER A 72 16.34 6.30 -28.70
C SER A 72 16.49 4.77 -28.59
N GLY A 73 15.91 4.14 -27.56
CA GLY A 73 16.08 2.72 -27.26
C GLY A 73 17.41 2.37 -26.59
N ALA A 74 18.19 3.36 -26.16
CA ALA A 74 19.40 3.15 -25.37
C ALA A 74 19.08 2.57 -23.98
N VAL A 75 17.92 2.93 -23.42
CA VAL A 75 17.34 2.32 -22.22
C VAL A 75 15.96 1.75 -22.54
N LYS A 76 15.76 0.46 -22.29
CA LYS A 76 14.44 -0.19 -22.40
C LYS A 76 13.70 -0.15 -21.05
N VAL A 77 12.39 0.03 -21.10
CA VAL A 77 11.51 0.04 -19.92
C VAL A 77 10.45 -1.05 -20.09
N TYR A 78 10.50 -2.07 -19.23
CA TYR A 78 9.58 -3.20 -19.19
C TYR A 78 8.50 -2.96 -18.14
N ALA A 79 7.25 -3.27 -18.43
CA ALA A 79 6.14 -3.16 -17.48
C ALA A 79 5.04 -4.20 -17.79
N PRO A 80 4.20 -4.55 -16.81
CA PRO A 80 3.03 -5.42 -17.03
C PRO A 80 1.99 -4.77 -17.95
N ASP A 81 1.11 -5.61 -18.51
CA ASP A 81 -0.05 -5.17 -19.28
C ASP A 81 -0.92 -4.16 -18.51
N SER A 82 -1.51 -3.19 -19.21
CA SER A 82 -2.28 -2.08 -18.64
C SER A 82 -1.53 -1.15 -17.66
N PHE A 83 -0.20 -1.24 -17.52
CA PHE A 83 0.57 -0.44 -16.55
C PHE A 83 0.30 1.06 -16.65
N THR A 84 0.40 1.63 -17.87
CA THR A 84 0.24 3.08 -18.07
C THR A 84 -1.18 3.54 -17.77
N GLU A 85 -2.18 2.76 -18.20
CA GLU A 85 -3.59 3.04 -17.91
C GLU A 85 -3.82 3.07 -16.40
N GLU A 86 -3.38 2.07 -15.67
CA GLU A 86 -3.66 1.95 -14.24
C GLU A 86 -2.84 2.91 -13.38
N ALA A 87 -1.59 3.21 -13.77
CA ALA A 87 -0.79 4.26 -13.12
C ALA A 87 -1.48 5.63 -13.18
N ILE A 88 -2.22 5.91 -14.26
CA ILE A 88 -3.03 7.11 -14.43
C ILE A 88 -4.38 6.99 -13.71
N SER A 89 -5.12 5.89 -13.94
CA SER A 89 -6.51 5.70 -13.50
C SER A 89 -6.64 5.74 -11.97
N GLU A 90 -5.66 5.19 -11.26
CA GLU A 90 -5.69 5.12 -9.80
C GLU A 90 -5.42 6.48 -9.14
N ASN A 91 -4.65 7.33 -9.82
CA ASN A 91 -4.09 8.53 -9.21
C ASN A 91 -4.80 9.82 -9.68
N VAL A 92 -5.18 9.93 -10.95
CA VAL A 92 -5.64 11.22 -11.51
C VAL A 92 -7.08 11.59 -11.11
N PRO A 93 -8.11 10.75 -11.31
CA PRO A 93 -9.50 11.18 -11.11
C PRO A 93 -9.85 11.56 -9.66
N ALA A 94 -9.26 10.87 -8.68
CA ALA A 94 -9.47 11.11 -7.25
C ALA A 94 -8.22 11.67 -6.54
N GLY A 95 -7.26 12.21 -7.30
CA GLY A 95 -5.92 12.54 -6.80
C GLY A 95 -5.87 13.47 -5.60
N THR A 96 -6.71 14.53 -5.60
CA THR A 96 -6.79 15.47 -4.46
C THR A 96 -7.22 14.76 -3.17
N ALA A 97 -8.24 13.89 -3.26
CA ALA A 97 -8.75 13.16 -2.11
C ALA A 97 -7.75 12.10 -1.62
N ILE A 98 -7.19 11.33 -2.56
CA ILE A 98 -6.19 10.29 -2.28
C ILE A 98 -4.95 10.90 -1.63
N THR A 99 -4.45 12.00 -2.16
CA THR A 99 -3.31 12.74 -1.60
C THR A 99 -3.57 13.15 -0.17
N ARG A 100 -4.70 13.83 0.07
CA ARG A 100 -5.00 14.39 1.40
C ARG A 100 -5.11 13.27 2.44
N ARG A 101 -5.72 12.14 2.07
CA ARG A 101 -5.80 10.95 2.92
C ARG A 101 -4.45 10.23 3.04
N GLY A 102 -3.62 10.27 2.00
CA GLY A 102 -2.24 9.78 2.02
C GLY A 102 -1.38 10.50 3.06
N MET A 103 -1.58 11.82 3.26
CA MET A 103 -0.89 12.56 4.32
C MET A 103 -1.21 12.04 5.72
N TYR A 104 -2.44 11.56 5.95
CA TYR A 104 -2.79 10.85 7.18
C TYR A 104 -2.12 9.48 7.24
N MET A 105 -2.23 8.70 6.16
CA MET A 105 -1.71 7.33 6.06
C MET A 105 -0.21 7.24 6.35
N TYR A 106 0.56 8.18 5.81
CA TYR A 106 2.03 8.21 5.92
C TYR A 106 2.53 9.16 7.03
N GLY A 107 1.63 9.85 7.73
CA GLY A 107 1.98 10.70 8.87
C GLY A 107 2.84 11.91 8.48
N SER A 108 2.60 12.52 7.31
CA SER A 108 3.48 13.54 6.70
C SER A 108 3.76 14.78 7.57
N PHE A 109 2.90 15.06 8.55
CA PHE A 109 3.03 16.21 9.45
C PHE A 109 3.46 15.82 10.88
N LEU A 110 3.56 14.53 11.16
CA LEU A 110 3.98 14.05 12.47
C LEU A 110 5.50 14.14 12.60
N LYS A 111 5.96 14.55 13.78
CA LYS A 111 7.39 14.45 14.11
C LYS A 111 7.77 12.96 14.27
N PRO A 112 8.91 12.51 13.73
CA PRO A 112 9.42 11.19 14.03
C PRO A 112 9.68 11.01 15.53
N GLY A 113 9.21 9.92 16.12
CA GLY A 113 9.46 9.61 17.53
C GLY A 113 8.41 8.70 18.18
N PRO A 114 8.61 8.30 19.46
CA PRO A 114 7.75 7.34 20.16
C PRO A 114 6.27 7.73 20.25
N GLN A 115 5.99 9.04 20.23
CA GLN A 115 4.64 9.61 20.27
C GLN A 115 4.14 10.11 18.90
N GLY A 116 4.93 9.93 17.85
CA GLY A 116 4.64 10.40 16.50
C GLY A 116 4.86 9.31 15.45
N GLN A 117 5.38 9.71 14.29
CA GLN A 117 5.66 8.82 13.18
C GLN A 117 6.81 7.86 13.54
N VAL A 118 6.63 6.58 13.23
CA VAL A 118 7.64 5.54 13.47
C VAL A 118 7.90 4.69 12.23
N SER A 119 6.84 4.36 11.48
CA SER A 119 6.88 3.56 10.27
C SER A 119 5.54 3.66 9.54
N GLY A 120 5.53 3.43 8.23
CA GLY A 120 4.32 3.14 7.46
C GLY A 120 3.92 1.66 7.53
N GLY A 121 4.76 0.79 8.10
CA GLY A 121 4.58 -0.66 8.14
C GLY A 121 5.37 -1.36 7.04
N LEU A 122 5.02 -1.07 5.78
CA LEU A 122 5.71 -1.58 4.58
C LEU A 122 7.11 -0.98 4.35
N GLY A 123 7.29 0.26 4.81
CA GLY A 123 8.52 1.02 4.76
C GLY A 123 8.49 2.14 5.79
N LEU A 124 9.58 2.89 5.92
CA LEU A 124 9.68 3.94 6.93
C LEU A 124 8.70 5.09 6.68
N SER A 125 8.76 5.69 5.49
CA SER A 125 7.85 6.74 5.02
C SER A 125 8.06 6.95 3.51
N THR A 126 7.29 7.85 2.91
CA THR A 126 7.43 8.28 1.51
C THR A 126 8.51 9.35 1.37
N SER A 127 9.28 9.34 0.28
CA SER A 127 10.20 10.44 -0.02
C SER A 127 9.45 11.70 -0.47
N HIS A 128 10.05 12.87 -0.23
CA HIS A 128 9.56 14.16 -0.69
C HIS A 128 10.53 14.71 -1.74
N GLY A 129 10.35 14.32 -2.99
CA GLY A 129 11.17 14.75 -4.12
C GLY A 129 10.38 14.77 -5.41
N THR A 130 11.08 14.83 -6.53
CA THR A 130 10.47 14.92 -7.86
C THR A 130 10.01 13.55 -8.32
N SER A 131 8.70 13.32 -8.28
CA SER A 131 8.07 12.15 -8.89
C SER A 131 7.92 12.35 -10.39
N THR A 132 8.31 11.33 -11.15
CA THR A 132 8.45 11.31 -12.60
C THR A 132 7.81 10.05 -13.19
N PHE A 133 7.75 9.95 -14.52
CA PHE A 133 7.15 8.83 -15.21
C PHE A 133 7.92 8.53 -16.50
N ALA A 134 7.87 7.29 -16.95
CA ALA A 134 8.33 6.87 -18.26
C ALA A 134 7.29 5.92 -18.85
N VAL A 135 6.91 6.14 -20.12
CA VAL A 135 6.06 5.20 -20.84
C VAL A 135 6.89 3.92 -21.10
N PRO A 136 6.37 2.72 -20.74
CA PRO A 136 7.07 1.47 -21.03
C PRO A 136 7.31 1.31 -22.53
N THR A 137 8.53 0.87 -22.89
CA THR A 137 8.87 0.52 -24.28
C THR A 137 8.52 -0.94 -24.59
N ASN A 138 8.42 -1.77 -23.56
CA ASN A 138 8.17 -3.20 -23.64
C ASN A 138 7.06 -3.54 -22.64
N VAL A 139 5.91 -4.02 -23.14
CA VAL A 139 4.78 -4.39 -22.29
C VAL A 139 4.66 -5.91 -22.29
N ILE A 140 4.60 -6.51 -21.10
CA ILE A 140 4.43 -7.95 -20.93
C ILE A 140 2.94 -8.27 -20.91
N THR A 141 2.45 -9.00 -21.90
CA THR A 141 1.02 -9.33 -22.07
C THR A 141 0.70 -10.81 -21.89
N GLU A 142 1.71 -11.69 -22.01
CA GLU A 142 1.54 -13.12 -21.79
C GLU A 142 1.56 -13.44 -20.29
N PRO A 143 0.70 -14.35 -19.78
CA PRO A 143 0.66 -14.69 -18.35
C PRO A 143 2.02 -15.12 -17.78
N VAL A 144 2.83 -15.79 -18.60
CA VAL A 144 4.23 -16.12 -18.33
C VAL A 144 5.03 -15.80 -19.59
N HIS A 145 6.07 -14.98 -19.47
CA HIS A 145 6.91 -14.54 -20.59
C HIS A 145 8.38 -14.72 -20.25
N GLU A 146 9.16 -15.33 -21.14
CA GLU A 146 10.61 -15.49 -20.97
C GLU A 146 11.38 -14.61 -21.95
N GLU A 147 12.38 -13.88 -21.45
CA GLU A 147 13.24 -13.04 -22.26
C GLU A 147 14.68 -13.02 -21.73
N VAL A 148 15.64 -12.83 -22.63
CA VAL A 148 17.03 -12.57 -22.26
C VAL A 148 17.27 -11.07 -22.34
N ILE A 149 17.45 -10.45 -21.17
CA ILE A 149 17.69 -9.01 -21.04
C ILE A 149 19.16 -8.83 -20.68
N ASP A 150 19.94 -8.24 -21.58
CA ASP A 150 21.37 -7.97 -21.34
C ASP A 150 22.18 -9.21 -20.91
N GLY A 151 21.83 -10.36 -21.49
CA GLY A 151 22.46 -11.65 -21.18
C GLY A 151 21.99 -12.31 -19.88
N VAL A 152 21.00 -11.73 -19.18
CA VAL A 152 20.33 -12.31 -18.01
C VAL A 152 19.00 -12.92 -18.45
N ARG A 153 18.76 -14.19 -18.13
CA ARG A 153 17.44 -14.81 -18.36
C ARG A 153 16.44 -14.31 -17.32
N VAL A 154 15.29 -13.84 -17.78
CA VAL A 154 14.19 -13.34 -16.95
C VAL A 154 12.89 -14.02 -17.37
N THR A 155 12.18 -14.59 -16.40
CA THR A 155 10.82 -15.10 -16.58
C THR A 155 9.86 -14.18 -15.85
N PHE A 156 9.01 -13.45 -16.57
CA PHE A 156 7.95 -12.63 -16.00
C PHE A 156 6.69 -13.48 -15.78
N MET A 157 5.96 -13.21 -14.70
CA MET A 157 4.66 -13.80 -14.39
C MET A 157 3.68 -12.67 -14.07
N LEU A 158 2.66 -12.48 -14.89
CA LEU A 158 1.62 -11.49 -14.62
C LEU A 158 0.77 -11.91 -13.42
N ALA A 159 0.45 -10.94 -12.56
CA ALA A 159 -0.40 -11.10 -11.38
C ALA A 159 -1.42 -9.94 -11.30
N PRO A 160 -2.28 -9.72 -12.31
CA PRO A 160 -3.19 -8.58 -12.31
C PRO A 160 -4.24 -8.68 -11.19
N GLY A 161 -4.50 -7.54 -10.53
CA GLY A 161 -5.55 -7.40 -9.51
C GLY A 161 -5.15 -7.86 -8.10
N THR A 162 -3.87 -8.14 -7.88
CA THR A 162 -3.30 -8.49 -6.56
C THR A 162 -2.97 -7.23 -5.76
N GLU A 163 -1.71 -6.87 -5.56
CA GLU A 163 -1.34 -5.62 -4.91
C GLU A 163 -1.71 -4.43 -5.83
N ALA A 164 -1.45 -4.51 -7.13
CA ALA A 164 -1.91 -3.52 -8.08
C ALA A 164 -2.85 -4.12 -9.16
N PRO A 165 -3.66 -3.27 -9.83
CA PRO A 165 -4.42 -3.71 -11.00
C PRO A 165 -3.53 -4.27 -12.12
N SER A 166 -2.34 -3.69 -12.28
CA SER A 166 -1.32 -4.08 -13.26
C SER A 166 -0.02 -4.40 -12.53
N GLU A 167 0.31 -5.68 -12.44
CA GLU A 167 1.45 -6.20 -11.66
C GLU A 167 2.05 -7.46 -12.30
N MET A 168 3.36 -7.62 -12.12
CA MET A 168 4.08 -8.83 -12.48
C MET A 168 5.23 -9.12 -11.53
N LEU A 169 5.43 -10.42 -11.27
CA LEU A 169 6.64 -10.95 -10.65
C LEU A 169 7.68 -11.23 -11.74
N PHE A 170 8.95 -11.32 -11.34
CA PHE A 170 10.00 -11.80 -12.24
C PHE A 170 10.94 -12.78 -11.55
N TYR A 171 11.29 -13.85 -12.24
CA TYR A 171 12.22 -14.87 -11.78
C TYR A 171 13.50 -14.80 -12.60
N LEU A 172 14.63 -14.99 -11.93
CA LEU A 172 15.97 -14.99 -12.51
C LEU A 172 16.56 -16.40 -12.36
N PRO A 173 16.38 -17.30 -13.36
CA PRO A 173 16.70 -18.72 -13.22
C PRO A 173 18.16 -18.99 -12.91
N ASP A 174 19.08 -18.21 -13.50
CA ASP A 174 20.53 -18.37 -13.29
C ASP A 174 20.96 -18.03 -11.86
N PHE A 175 20.14 -17.25 -11.14
CA PHE A 175 20.35 -16.87 -9.75
C PHE A 175 19.44 -17.64 -8.79
N LYS A 176 18.48 -18.42 -9.31
CA LYS A 176 17.38 -19.02 -8.55
C LYS A 176 16.67 -17.98 -7.66
N ALA A 177 16.50 -16.77 -8.17
CA ALA A 177 16.00 -15.62 -7.42
C ALA A 177 14.65 -15.14 -7.95
N LEU A 178 13.65 -15.04 -7.07
CA LEU A 178 12.31 -14.53 -7.38
C LEU A 178 12.16 -13.11 -6.83
N GLY A 179 11.96 -12.14 -7.73
CA GLY A 179 11.44 -10.82 -7.42
C GLY A 179 9.92 -10.89 -7.34
N SER A 180 9.37 -10.90 -6.12
CA SER A 180 7.95 -11.14 -5.85
C SER A 180 7.09 -9.86 -5.88
N ALA A 181 7.54 -8.84 -6.61
CA ALA A 181 6.89 -7.52 -6.67
C ALA A 181 6.49 -7.04 -5.26
N GLU A 182 5.20 -6.82 -5.02
CA GLU A 182 4.67 -6.49 -3.69
C GLU A 182 3.67 -7.55 -3.15
N ASP A 183 3.53 -8.65 -3.89
CA ASP A 183 2.63 -9.77 -3.58
C ASP A 183 3.07 -10.65 -2.40
N VAL A 184 4.38 -10.75 -2.16
CA VAL A 184 4.95 -11.51 -1.03
C VAL A 184 5.94 -10.63 -0.27
N THR A 185 5.46 -9.95 0.76
CA THR A 185 6.25 -9.07 1.61
C THR A 185 6.26 -9.54 3.07
N HIS A 186 7.02 -8.88 3.94
CA HIS A 186 7.04 -9.14 5.38
C HIS A 186 5.93 -8.40 6.16
N THR A 187 4.73 -8.33 5.61
CA THR A 187 3.49 -7.84 6.28
C THR A 187 2.26 -8.45 5.61
N MET A 188 1.14 -8.49 6.33
CA MET A 188 -0.18 -8.51 5.68
C MET A 188 -0.33 -7.20 4.91
N HIS A 189 -0.61 -7.30 3.61
CA HIS A 189 -0.78 -6.14 2.74
C HIS A 189 -2.24 -5.66 2.70
N ASN A 190 -2.45 -4.49 2.11
CA ASN A 190 -3.76 -3.90 1.89
C ASN A 190 -4.52 -4.64 0.78
N LEU A 191 -5.71 -5.13 1.10
CA LEU A 191 -6.77 -5.38 0.12
C LEU A 191 -7.59 -4.12 -0.18
N TYR A 192 -7.46 -3.13 0.69
CA TYR A 192 -7.90 -1.76 0.50
C TYR A 192 -6.93 -0.84 1.24
N THR A 193 -6.32 0.09 0.51
CA THR A 193 -5.47 1.11 1.12
C THR A 193 -6.31 2.25 1.69
N LEU A 194 -6.03 2.67 2.92
CA LEU A 194 -6.81 3.70 3.61
C LEU A 194 -6.68 5.09 2.97
N ARG A 195 -5.63 5.35 2.17
CA ARG A 195 -5.59 6.57 1.33
C ARG A 195 -6.74 6.63 0.32
N GLY A 196 -7.31 5.49 -0.04
CA GLY A 196 -8.39 5.34 -1.01
C GLY A 196 -7.87 4.79 -2.34
N ALA A 197 -8.47 3.69 -2.77
CA ALA A 197 -8.26 3.04 -4.07
C ALA A 197 -9.47 2.13 -4.36
N LYS A 198 -9.49 1.49 -5.53
CA LYS A 198 -10.34 0.32 -5.78
C LYS A 198 -9.91 -0.80 -4.80
N THR A 199 -10.86 -1.63 -4.36
CA THR A 199 -10.55 -2.82 -3.55
C THR A 199 -9.91 -3.90 -4.42
N ARG A 200 -8.96 -4.64 -3.86
CA ARG A 200 -8.19 -5.70 -4.53
C ARG A 200 -8.82 -7.08 -4.33
N ASP A 201 -8.52 -8.03 -5.22
CA ASP A 201 -9.07 -9.38 -5.16
C ASP A 201 -8.16 -10.33 -4.36
N ALA A 202 -8.54 -10.59 -3.11
CA ALA A 202 -7.82 -11.51 -2.21
C ALA A 202 -7.75 -12.95 -2.73
N LYS A 203 -8.76 -13.40 -3.49
CA LYS A 203 -8.78 -14.74 -4.07
C LYS A 203 -7.79 -14.84 -5.22
N ALA A 204 -7.75 -13.83 -6.09
CA ALA A 204 -6.76 -13.73 -7.15
C ALA A 204 -5.34 -13.66 -6.57
N TRP A 205 -5.12 -12.84 -5.54
CA TRP A 205 -3.83 -12.73 -4.85
C TRP A 205 -3.34 -14.07 -4.31
N SER A 206 -4.19 -14.79 -3.57
CA SER A 206 -3.86 -16.13 -3.11
C SER A 206 -3.49 -17.09 -4.25
N HIS A 207 -4.22 -17.01 -5.37
CA HIS A 207 -3.95 -17.84 -6.55
C HIS A 207 -2.58 -17.55 -7.16
N TYR A 208 -2.24 -16.30 -7.44
CA TYR A 208 -0.96 -15.93 -8.08
C TYR A 208 0.24 -16.23 -7.18
N VAL A 209 0.12 -16.01 -5.88
CA VAL A 209 1.17 -16.38 -4.91
C VAL A 209 1.41 -17.90 -4.92
N ARG A 210 0.36 -18.73 -5.01
CA ARG A 210 0.51 -20.19 -5.18
C ARG A 210 1.10 -20.56 -6.54
N LEU A 211 0.66 -19.90 -7.60
CA LEU A 211 1.16 -20.14 -8.95
C LEU A 211 2.67 -19.89 -9.05
N ALA A 212 3.18 -18.83 -8.43
CA ALA A 212 4.62 -18.57 -8.35
C ALA A 212 5.39 -19.73 -7.70
N MET A 213 4.83 -20.35 -6.66
CA MET A 213 5.45 -21.53 -6.01
C MET A 213 5.49 -22.76 -6.93
N GLU A 214 4.48 -22.92 -7.79
CA GLU A 214 4.37 -24.03 -8.75
C GLU A 214 5.30 -23.83 -9.95
N LEU A 215 5.38 -22.61 -10.48
CA LEU A 215 6.23 -22.27 -11.62
C LEU A 215 7.72 -22.24 -11.27
N PHE A 216 8.07 -21.87 -10.03
CA PHE A 216 9.45 -21.68 -9.60
C PHE A 216 9.83 -22.61 -8.43
N PRO A 217 9.77 -23.94 -8.60
CA PRO A 217 9.98 -24.88 -7.50
C PRO A 217 11.41 -24.86 -6.94
N ASP A 218 12.38 -24.44 -7.75
CA ASP A 218 13.82 -24.43 -7.43
C ASP A 218 14.32 -23.09 -6.87
N VAL A 219 13.41 -22.17 -6.49
CA VAL A 219 13.78 -20.86 -5.95
C VAL A 219 14.61 -21.00 -4.66
N GLU A 220 15.72 -20.27 -4.57
CA GLU A 220 16.62 -20.25 -3.41
C GLU A 220 16.69 -18.88 -2.74
N ILE A 221 16.25 -17.83 -3.43
CA ILE A 221 16.16 -16.47 -2.91
C ILE A 221 14.82 -15.89 -3.34
N ILE A 222 14.04 -15.35 -2.41
CA ILE A 222 12.92 -14.47 -2.71
C ILE A 222 13.24 -13.09 -2.15
N PHE A 223 13.04 -12.06 -2.96
CA PHE A 223 13.10 -10.67 -2.57
C PHE A 223 11.87 -9.96 -3.11
N ALA A 224 11.43 -8.93 -2.40
CA ALA A 224 10.31 -8.09 -2.82
C ALA A 224 10.80 -6.67 -3.03
N GLN A 225 9.92 -5.84 -3.56
CA GLN A 225 10.23 -4.44 -3.84
C GLN A 225 10.19 -3.57 -2.57
N HIS A 226 9.70 -4.15 -1.48
CA HIS A 226 9.76 -3.66 -0.10
C HIS A 226 10.30 -4.75 0.84
N HIS A 227 10.74 -4.33 2.03
CA HIS A 227 11.34 -5.21 3.06
C HIS A 227 12.64 -5.93 2.63
N TRP A 228 12.99 -7.01 3.33
CA TRP A 228 14.23 -7.77 3.17
C TRP A 228 14.00 -9.13 2.49
N PRO A 229 15.05 -9.81 2.00
CA PRO A 229 14.92 -11.11 1.32
C PRO A 229 14.71 -12.28 2.30
N THR A 230 14.27 -13.41 1.76
CA THR A 230 14.29 -14.73 2.41
C THR A 230 15.13 -15.72 1.58
N TRP A 231 15.97 -16.51 2.26
CA TRP A 231 16.90 -17.47 1.64
C TRP A 231 16.58 -18.91 2.03
N GLY A 232 16.79 -19.81 1.08
CA GLY A 232 16.63 -21.26 1.22
C GLY A 232 15.22 -21.74 0.87
N ASN A 233 15.14 -22.69 -0.05
CA ASN A 233 13.89 -23.18 -0.64
C ASN A 233 12.78 -23.50 0.39
N ASP A 234 13.08 -24.24 1.47
CA ASP A 234 12.09 -24.61 2.49
C ASP A 234 11.44 -23.40 3.19
N LYS A 235 12.25 -22.38 3.51
CA LYS A 235 11.76 -21.16 4.16
C LYS A 235 10.91 -20.34 3.19
N ILE A 236 11.31 -20.29 1.92
CA ILE A 236 10.59 -19.59 0.86
C ILE A 236 9.24 -20.26 0.61
N ARG A 237 9.21 -21.59 0.47
CA ARG A 237 7.98 -22.35 0.32
C ARG A 237 7.02 -22.13 1.48
N LYS A 238 7.55 -22.09 2.71
CA LYS A 238 6.73 -21.75 3.89
C LYS A 238 6.17 -20.33 3.82
N LEU A 239 7.01 -19.32 3.53
CA LEU A 239 6.59 -17.92 3.41
C LEU A 239 5.46 -17.76 2.36
N ILE A 240 5.67 -18.29 1.16
CA ILE A 240 4.71 -18.20 0.06
C ILE A 240 3.42 -18.95 0.41
N SER A 241 3.51 -20.15 0.97
CA SER A 241 2.32 -20.93 1.36
C SER A 241 1.51 -20.21 2.44
N ASP A 242 2.17 -19.72 3.49
CA ASP A 242 1.50 -19.02 4.59
C ASP A 242 0.84 -17.71 4.13
N GLN A 243 1.47 -16.94 3.22
CA GLN A 243 0.89 -15.73 2.64
C GLN A 243 -0.31 -16.05 1.72
N ALA A 244 -0.19 -17.07 0.87
CA ALA A 244 -1.32 -17.52 0.05
C ALA A 244 -2.50 -17.99 0.89
N ASP A 245 -2.23 -18.75 1.95
CA ASP A 245 -3.25 -19.22 2.89
C ASP A 245 -3.89 -18.10 3.68
N LEU A 246 -3.11 -17.08 4.08
CA LEU A 246 -3.64 -15.90 4.72
C LEU A 246 -4.71 -15.24 3.84
N TYR A 247 -4.39 -14.84 2.62
CA TYR A 247 -5.35 -14.15 1.74
C TYR A 247 -6.55 -15.03 1.39
N LYS A 248 -6.35 -16.33 1.18
CA LYS A 248 -7.47 -17.27 0.94
C LYS A 248 -8.39 -17.38 2.14
N TYR A 249 -7.81 -17.47 3.34
CA TYR A 249 -8.56 -17.58 4.58
C TYR A 249 -9.39 -16.31 4.83
N LEU A 250 -8.77 -15.13 4.67
CA LEU A 250 -9.49 -13.86 4.78
C LEU A 250 -10.67 -13.81 3.82
N HIS A 251 -10.44 -14.16 2.55
CA HIS A 251 -11.48 -14.23 1.53
C HIS A 251 -12.62 -15.18 1.92
N ASP A 252 -12.30 -16.46 2.13
CA ASP A 252 -13.31 -17.50 2.32
C ASP A 252 -14.10 -17.33 3.62
N GLN A 253 -13.43 -16.95 4.71
CA GLN A 253 -14.10 -16.76 5.99
C GLN A 253 -14.95 -15.50 6.01
N THR A 254 -14.52 -14.42 5.33
CA THR A 254 -15.36 -13.24 5.14
C THR A 254 -16.65 -13.61 4.41
N LEU A 255 -16.55 -14.28 3.27
CA LEU A 255 -17.74 -14.69 2.52
C LEU A 255 -18.60 -15.71 3.27
N ARG A 256 -18.00 -16.65 4.00
CA ARG A 256 -18.75 -17.59 4.84
C ARG A 256 -19.55 -16.86 5.92
N LEU A 257 -19.00 -15.83 6.54
CA LEU A 257 -19.67 -15.05 7.58
C LEU A 257 -20.71 -14.09 6.98
N ALA A 258 -20.42 -13.45 5.85
CA ALA A 258 -21.38 -12.63 5.12
C ALA A 258 -22.62 -13.46 4.68
N ASN A 259 -22.40 -14.68 4.18
CA ASN A 259 -23.49 -15.61 3.85
C ASN A 259 -24.29 -16.10 5.08
N LYS A 260 -23.79 -15.89 6.30
CA LYS A 260 -24.55 -16.09 7.54
C LYS A 260 -25.30 -14.84 7.99
N GLY A 261 -25.25 -13.76 7.21
CA GLY A 261 -25.95 -12.50 7.47
C GLY A 261 -25.15 -11.50 8.32
N LEU A 262 -23.86 -11.74 8.58
CA LEU A 262 -23.04 -10.77 9.32
C LEU A 262 -22.67 -9.59 8.41
N THR A 263 -22.70 -8.40 9.00
CA THR A 263 -22.27 -7.14 8.41
C THR A 263 -20.73 -7.03 8.41
N PRO A 264 -20.12 -6.16 7.59
CA PRO A 264 -18.67 -6.03 7.49
C PRO A 264 -17.98 -5.68 8.82
N VAL A 265 -18.64 -4.92 9.70
CA VAL A 265 -18.08 -4.56 11.02
C VAL A 265 -18.12 -5.75 11.98
N GLU A 266 -19.20 -6.55 11.97
CA GLU A 266 -19.30 -7.76 12.78
C GLU A 266 -18.29 -8.82 12.34
N ILE A 267 -18.07 -8.98 11.02
CA ILE A 267 -17.05 -9.89 10.48
C ILE A 267 -15.66 -9.47 10.98
N ALA A 268 -15.34 -8.18 10.90
CA ALA A 268 -14.05 -7.65 11.32
C ALA A 268 -13.76 -7.80 12.82
N ASP A 269 -14.80 -7.90 13.65
CA ASP A 269 -14.68 -8.07 15.10
C ASP A 269 -14.67 -9.57 15.52
N GLN A 270 -15.15 -10.48 14.65
CA GLN A 270 -15.25 -11.92 14.94
C GLN A 270 -14.23 -12.81 14.23
N ILE A 271 -13.67 -12.37 13.11
CA ILE A 271 -12.77 -13.20 12.32
C ILE A 271 -11.40 -13.34 13.01
N GLU A 272 -10.94 -14.57 13.14
CA GLU A 272 -9.61 -14.88 13.68
C GLU A 272 -8.85 -15.75 12.68
N VAL A 273 -7.59 -15.39 12.39
CA VAL A 273 -6.69 -16.19 11.58
C VAL A 273 -6.00 -17.22 12.47
N PRO A 274 -5.93 -18.51 12.09
CA PRO A 274 -5.24 -19.53 12.88
C PRO A 274 -3.80 -19.11 13.21
N ASP A 275 -3.38 -19.31 14.46
CA ASP A 275 -2.06 -18.89 14.97
C ASP A 275 -0.89 -19.34 14.10
N ALA A 276 -0.97 -20.56 13.55
CA ALA A 276 0.07 -21.12 12.68
C ALA A 276 0.41 -20.21 11.49
N ILE A 277 -0.56 -19.43 11.02
CA ILE A 277 -0.46 -18.48 9.89
C ILE A 277 -0.42 -17.04 10.43
N GLY A 278 -1.37 -16.65 11.28
CA GLY A 278 -1.59 -15.26 11.69
C GLY A 278 -0.59 -14.70 12.72
N LYS A 279 0.18 -15.56 13.40
CA LYS A 279 1.24 -15.14 14.34
C LYS A 279 2.64 -15.19 13.75
N GLN A 280 2.79 -15.43 12.45
CA GLN A 280 4.06 -15.25 11.76
C GLN A 280 4.34 -13.77 11.53
N TRP A 281 5.59 -13.31 11.71
CA TRP A 281 5.97 -11.90 11.57
C TRP A 281 5.56 -11.29 10.22
N TYR A 282 5.72 -12.04 9.13
CA TYR A 282 5.35 -11.59 7.78
C TYR A 282 3.84 -11.55 7.51
N ASN A 283 3.01 -12.11 8.39
CA ASN A 283 1.54 -12.10 8.26
C ASN A 283 0.87 -11.14 9.26
N ARG A 284 1.65 -10.42 10.07
CA ARG A 284 1.12 -9.40 10.98
C ARG A 284 0.65 -8.18 10.20
N GLY A 285 -0.34 -7.48 10.76
CA GLY A 285 -1.00 -6.35 10.11
C GLY A 285 -0.24 -5.03 10.20
N TYR A 286 1.01 -4.96 9.73
CA TYR A 286 1.81 -3.73 9.82
C TYR A 286 1.39 -2.67 8.79
N TYR A 287 0.95 -3.08 7.60
CA TYR A 287 0.51 -2.18 6.53
C TYR A 287 -0.98 -2.33 6.20
N GLY A 288 -1.38 -3.53 5.76
CA GLY A 288 -2.77 -3.97 5.82
C GLY A 288 -3.15 -4.38 7.24
N SER A 289 -4.44 -4.50 7.51
CA SER A 289 -4.92 -5.04 8.79
C SER A 289 -6.03 -6.03 8.52
N LEU A 290 -6.15 -7.03 9.40
CA LEU A 290 -7.24 -8.00 9.38
C LEU A 290 -8.59 -7.30 9.27
N SER A 291 -8.81 -6.28 10.11
CA SER A 291 -10.08 -5.57 10.25
C SER A 291 -10.49 -4.83 8.97
N HIS A 292 -9.61 -4.03 8.35
CA HIS A 292 -9.99 -3.30 7.14
C HIS A 292 -9.93 -4.16 5.87
N ASN A 293 -9.11 -5.21 5.84
CA ASN A 293 -9.05 -6.13 4.71
C ASN A 293 -10.34 -6.96 4.57
N VAL A 294 -10.94 -7.42 5.67
CA VAL A 294 -12.19 -8.19 5.58
C VAL A 294 -13.38 -7.30 5.22
N LYS A 295 -13.38 -6.03 5.65
CA LYS A 295 -14.33 -5.03 5.19
C LYS A 295 -14.16 -4.79 3.67
N ALA A 296 -12.93 -4.73 3.18
CA ALA A 296 -12.64 -4.60 1.76
C ALA A 296 -13.16 -5.79 0.95
N ILE A 297 -12.95 -7.02 1.43
CA ILE A 297 -13.49 -8.22 0.78
C ILE A 297 -15.02 -8.18 0.75
N TYR A 298 -15.67 -7.82 1.86
CA TYR A 298 -17.12 -7.65 1.89
C TYR A 298 -17.56 -6.62 0.84
N THR A 299 -16.92 -5.45 0.79
CA THR A 299 -17.23 -4.40 -0.18
C THR A 299 -16.99 -4.80 -1.62
N PHE A 300 -15.96 -5.61 -1.89
CA PHE A 300 -15.68 -6.14 -3.23
C PHE A 300 -16.86 -6.95 -3.78
N TYR A 301 -17.52 -7.75 -2.93
CA TYR A 301 -18.62 -8.63 -3.35
C TYR A 301 -20.02 -8.01 -3.19
N LEU A 302 -20.24 -7.24 -2.13
CA LEU A 302 -21.57 -6.80 -1.69
C LEU A 302 -21.73 -5.28 -1.69
N GLY A 303 -20.67 -4.53 -1.99
CA GLY A 303 -20.69 -3.08 -2.01
C GLY A 303 -20.65 -2.44 -0.62
N TRP A 304 -21.00 -1.15 -0.55
CA TRP A 304 -20.92 -0.35 0.68
C TRP A 304 -22.07 -0.63 1.66
N PHE A 305 -23.23 -1.09 1.16
CA PHE A 305 -24.44 -1.25 1.95
C PHE A 305 -24.42 -2.60 2.69
N ASP A 306 -24.60 -2.55 4.01
CA ASP A 306 -24.54 -3.72 4.89
C ASP A 306 -25.87 -4.48 5.03
N GLY A 307 -26.93 -4.01 4.37
CA GLY A 307 -28.26 -4.62 4.44
C GLY A 307 -29.15 -4.06 5.54
N VAL A 308 -28.64 -3.19 6.43
CA VAL A 308 -29.42 -2.60 7.53
C VAL A 308 -30.19 -1.37 7.04
N PRO A 309 -31.54 -1.36 7.01
CA PRO A 309 -32.30 -0.24 6.43
C PRO A 309 -32.01 1.13 7.05
N ALA A 310 -31.64 1.18 8.34
CA ALA A 310 -31.25 2.41 9.02
C ALA A 310 -29.97 3.05 8.45
N HIS A 311 -29.11 2.27 7.80
CA HIS A 311 -27.85 2.73 7.20
C HIS A 311 -27.98 3.07 5.71
N LEU A 312 -29.16 2.88 5.10
CA LEU A 312 -29.35 3.09 3.66
C LEU A 312 -29.29 4.58 3.27
N ASN A 313 -29.84 5.46 4.10
CA ASN A 313 -29.87 6.90 3.85
C ASN A 313 -29.66 7.70 5.16
N PRO A 314 -28.47 7.60 5.77
CA PRO A 314 -28.19 8.26 7.03
C PRO A 314 -28.12 9.78 6.85
N HIS A 315 -28.40 10.54 7.91
CA HIS A 315 -28.11 11.96 7.90
C HIS A 315 -26.60 12.21 7.75
N PRO A 316 -26.20 13.32 7.06
CA PRO A 316 -24.81 13.73 7.04
C PRO A 316 -24.24 13.95 8.46
N PRO A 317 -22.92 13.79 8.68
CA PRO A 317 -22.31 13.78 10.01
C PRO A 317 -22.67 14.98 10.91
N VAL A 318 -22.76 16.21 10.37
CA VAL A 318 -23.14 17.41 11.13
C VAL A 318 -24.58 17.31 11.65
N GLU A 319 -25.51 16.90 10.79
CA GLU A 319 -26.94 16.78 11.15
C GLU A 319 -27.20 15.62 12.08
N ASN A 320 -26.48 14.50 11.88
CA ASN A 320 -26.53 13.36 12.78
C ASN A 320 -25.95 13.71 14.16
N GLY A 321 -24.81 14.41 14.20
CA GLY A 321 -24.16 14.87 15.43
C GLY A 321 -25.07 15.71 16.31
N LYS A 322 -25.76 16.71 15.74
CA LYS A 322 -26.72 17.55 16.49
C LYS A 322 -27.81 16.73 17.18
N ARG A 323 -28.37 15.74 16.48
CA ARG A 323 -29.44 14.87 17.00
C ARG A 323 -28.93 13.94 18.10
N TYR A 324 -27.73 13.39 17.94
CA TYR A 324 -27.09 12.59 18.99
C TYR A 324 -26.80 13.40 20.25
N VAL A 325 -26.27 14.63 20.09
CA VAL A 325 -26.04 15.55 21.22
C VAL A 325 -27.34 15.84 21.97
N GLU A 326 -28.43 16.16 21.25
CA GLU A 326 -29.75 16.37 21.85
C GLU A 326 -30.26 15.11 22.58
N ALA A 327 -30.22 13.95 21.92
CA ALA A 327 -30.71 12.68 22.47
C ALA A 327 -29.97 12.24 23.74
N VAL A 328 -28.69 12.57 23.87
CA VAL A 328 -27.86 12.24 25.04
C VAL A 328 -28.08 13.21 26.21
N GLY A 329 -28.74 14.35 25.98
CA GLY A 329 -29.04 15.36 27.00
C GLY A 329 -28.18 16.62 26.92
N GLY A 330 -27.60 16.92 25.75
CA GLY A 330 -26.80 18.12 25.50
C GLY A 330 -25.28 17.87 25.46
N PRO A 331 -24.50 18.90 25.11
CA PRO A 331 -23.05 18.78 24.87
C PRO A 331 -22.28 18.36 26.13
N ASP A 332 -22.61 18.90 27.30
CA ASP A 332 -21.92 18.57 28.55
C ASP A 332 -22.16 17.10 28.96
N ALA A 333 -23.41 16.62 28.84
CA ALA A 333 -23.75 15.23 29.15
C ALA A 333 -23.06 14.23 28.22
N LEU A 334 -22.93 14.57 26.92
CA LEU A 334 -22.19 13.75 25.97
C LEU A 334 -20.70 13.75 26.28
N LEU A 335 -20.12 14.91 26.61
CA LEU A 335 -18.71 15.03 26.98
C LEU A 335 -18.39 14.24 28.25
N ASP A 336 -19.25 14.28 29.28
CA ASP A 336 -19.09 13.51 30.52
C ASP A 336 -19.10 12.00 30.25
N LYS A 337 -20.03 11.53 29.40
CA LYS A 337 -20.07 10.12 28.98
C LYS A 337 -18.84 9.72 28.16
N GLY A 338 -18.39 10.61 27.27
CA GLY A 338 -17.15 10.41 26.51
C GLY A 338 -15.93 10.31 27.41
N ARG A 339 -15.81 11.19 28.41
CA ARG A 339 -14.74 11.15 29.40
C ARG A 339 -14.77 9.86 30.21
N LYS A 340 -15.96 9.43 30.65
CA LYS A 340 -16.13 8.15 31.35
C LYS A 340 -15.68 6.95 30.50
N ALA A 341 -15.98 6.94 29.21
CA ALA A 341 -15.52 5.90 28.29
C ALA A 341 -14.00 5.91 28.14
N PHE A 342 -13.41 7.09 27.96
CA PHE A 342 -11.96 7.28 27.89
C PHE A 342 -11.24 6.83 29.17
N ASP A 343 -11.69 7.26 30.33
CA ASP A 343 -11.10 6.90 31.63
C ASP A 343 -11.24 5.40 31.93
N GLY A 344 -12.27 4.75 31.36
CA GLY A 344 -12.48 3.30 31.42
C GLY A 344 -11.64 2.50 30.41
N GLY A 345 -10.90 3.15 29.52
CA GLY A 345 -10.09 2.50 28.48
C GLY A 345 -10.87 2.06 27.24
N ASP A 346 -12.16 2.40 27.13
CA ASP A 346 -12.97 2.09 25.95
C ASP A 346 -12.83 3.20 24.90
N TYR A 347 -11.63 3.27 24.31
CA TYR A 347 -11.25 4.34 23.39
C TYR A 347 -12.03 4.27 22.07
N ARG A 348 -12.43 3.06 21.62
CA ARG A 348 -13.27 2.90 20.42
C ARG A 348 -14.63 3.57 20.63
N TRP A 349 -15.28 3.33 21.77
CA TRP A 349 -16.55 3.96 22.10
C TRP A 349 -16.42 5.46 22.39
N ALA A 350 -15.38 5.88 23.11
CA ALA A 350 -15.10 7.29 23.35
C ALA A 350 -14.96 8.06 22.02
N ALA A 351 -14.26 7.49 21.04
CA ALA A 351 -14.07 8.10 19.73
C ALA A 351 -15.40 8.24 18.98
N GLU A 352 -16.22 7.19 18.94
CA GLU A 352 -17.53 7.20 18.28
C GLU A 352 -18.44 8.28 18.88
N LEU A 353 -18.57 8.30 20.21
CA LEU A 353 -19.47 9.22 20.91
C LEU A 353 -19.02 10.68 20.77
N VAL A 354 -17.75 10.97 21.06
CA VAL A 354 -17.23 12.35 21.09
C VAL A 354 -17.14 12.94 19.68
N ASN A 355 -16.95 12.11 18.65
CA ASN A 355 -16.99 12.54 17.26
C ASN A 355 -18.32 13.20 16.88
N HIS A 356 -19.47 12.71 17.39
CA HIS A 356 -20.76 13.35 17.16
C HIS A 356 -20.81 14.79 17.68
N LEU A 357 -20.21 15.06 18.85
CA LEU A 357 -20.15 16.42 19.40
C LEU A 357 -19.20 17.32 18.61
N VAL A 358 -18.05 16.82 18.17
CA VAL A 358 -17.12 17.58 17.31
C VAL A 358 -17.78 17.95 15.97
N PHE A 359 -18.56 17.06 15.36
CA PHE A 359 -19.30 17.38 14.14
C PHE A 359 -20.49 18.33 14.37
N ALA A 360 -21.14 18.26 15.54
CA ALA A 360 -22.24 19.15 15.90
C ALA A 360 -21.76 20.58 16.20
N ASP A 361 -20.63 20.69 16.89
CA ASP A 361 -19.96 21.95 17.25
C ASP A 361 -18.43 21.82 17.07
N PRO A 362 -17.90 22.15 15.88
CA PRO A 362 -16.47 22.08 15.61
C PRO A 362 -15.63 23.13 16.36
N THR A 363 -16.28 24.04 17.10
CA THR A 363 -15.62 25.05 17.94
C THR A 363 -15.50 24.59 19.40
N ASN A 364 -16.12 23.46 19.77
CA ASN A 364 -16.05 22.91 21.11
C ASN A 364 -14.64 22.34 21.41
N GLN A 365 -13.81 23.17 22.03
CA GLN A 365 -12.41 22.81 22.31
C GLN A 365 -12.27 21.58 23.21
N LYS A 366 -13.14 21.43 24.22
CA LYS A 366 -13.07 20.29 25.15
C LYS A 366 -13.37 18.96 24.45
N ALA A 367 -14.34 18.94 23.54
CA ALA A 367 -14.66 17.75 22.75
C ALA A 367 -13.51 17.40 21.79
N ARG A 368 -12.92 18.41 21.14
CA ARG A 368 -11.76 18.23 20.25
C ARG A 368 -10.56 17.66 20.99
N GLU A 369 -10.25 18.18 22.18
CA GLU A 369 -9.14 17.70 23.01
C GLU A 369 -9.38 16.26 23.49
N LEU A 370 -10.56 15.94 23.99
CA LEU A 370 -10.90 14.57 24.40
C LEU A 370 -10.82 13.59 23.22
N LEU A 371 -11.32 13.98 22.03
CA LEU A 371 -11.23 13.13 20.85
C LEU A 371 -9.78 12.97 20.38
N ALA A 372 -8.95 14.01 20.49
CA ALA A 372 -7.53 13.93 20.18
C ALA A 372 -6.79 12.99 21.13
N ASP A 373 -7.03 13.09 22.44
CA ASP A 373 -6.46 12.17 23.44
C ASP A 373 -6.90 10.72 23.15
N THR A 374 -8.15 10.52 22.76
CA THR A 374 -8.71 9.22 22.41
C THR A 374 -8.03 8.62 21.17
N TYR A 375 -7.88 9.41 20.10
CA TYR A 375 -7.14 8.98 18.92
C TYR A 375 -5.68 8.70 19.24
N GLU A 376 -5.03 9.49 20.09
CA GLU A 376 -3.66 9.25 20.49
C GLU A 376 -3.48 7.88 21.18
N GLN A 377 -4.39 7.51 22.08
CA GLN A 377 -4.37 6.17 22.71
C GLN A 377 -4.62 5.05 21.69
N LEU A 378 -5.58 5.21 20.78
CA LEU A 378 -5.81 4.24 19.70
C LEU A 378 -4.59 4.10 18.78
N GLY A 379 -3.91 5.21 18.47
CA GLY A 379 -2.68 5.21 17.68
C GLY A 379 -1.49 4.57 18.41
N TYR A 380 -1.42 4.67 19.73
CA TYR A 380 -0.39 3.99 20.52
C TYR A 380 -0.61 2.48 20.63
N GLN A 381 -1.86 2.02 20.57
CA GLN A 381 -2.20 0.60 20.61
C GLN A 381 -2.17 -0.07 19.22
N ALA A 382 -2.16 0.71 18.14
CA ALA A 382 -2.19 0.19 16.79
C ALA A 382 -0.87 -0.51 16.42
N GLU A 383 -0.93 -1.83 16.15
CA GLU A 383 0.16 -2.57 15.50
C GLU A 383 0.37 -2.11 14.05
N ASN A 384 -0.70 -1.67 13.39
CA ASN A 384 -0.70 -1.20 12.01
C ASN A 384 -0.15 0.24 11.91
N GLY A 385 0.92 0.41 11.13
CA GLY A 385 1.60 1.71 10.95
C GLY A 385 0.68 2.75 10.31
N THR A 386 -0.15 2.36 9.34
CA THR A 386 -1.07 3.29 8.68
C THR A 386 -2.17 3.76 9.63
N TRP A 387 -2.74 2.86 10.45
CA TRP A 387 -3.75 3.21 11.46
C TRP A 387 -3.17 4.15 12.52
N ARG A 388 -1.97 3.83 13.02
CA ARG A 388 -1.25 4.70 13.94
C ARG A 388 -1.14 6.12 13.36
N ASN A 389 -0.66 6.24 12.14
CA ASN A 389 -0.49 7.55 11.51
C ASN A 389 -1.84 8.27 11.29
N PHE A 390 -2.89 7.57 10.86
CA PHE A 390 -4.24 8.14 10.72
C PHE A 390 -4.76 8.72 12.04
N TYR A 391 -4.64 7.95 13.12
CA TYR A 391 -5.06 8.40 14.45
C TYR A 391 -4.24 9.59 14.94
N LEU A 392 -2.92 9.54 14.84
CA LEU A 392 -2.04 10.60 15.35
C LEU A 392 -2.16 11.89 14.54
N VAL A 393 -2.30 11.82 13.21
CA VAL A 393 -2.59 13.02 12.39
C VAL A 393 -3.98 13.57 12.74
N GLY A 394 -4.97 12.72 12.94
CA GLY A 394 -6.30 13.13 13.42
C GLY A 394 -6.25 13.87 14.75
N ALA A 395 -5.50 13.35 15.73
CA ALA A 395 -5.28 14.00 17.02
C ALA A 395 -4.56 15.35 16.87
N MET A 396 -3.51 15.39 16.03
CA MET A 396 -2.76 16.61 15.74
C MET A 396 -3.67 17.70 15.16
N GLU A 397 -4.50 17.39 14.15
CA GLU A 397 -5.38 18.38 13.52
C GLU A 397 -6.57 18.81 14.39
N LEU A 398 -7.05 17.93 15.28
CA LEU A 398 -8.03 18.31 16.30
C LEU A 398 -7.48 19.36 17.25
N ARG A 399 -6.21 19.24 17.67
CA ARG A 399 -5.51 20.19 18.56
C ARG A 399 -5.03 21.44 17.80
N HIS A 400 -4.53 21.25 16.58
CA HIS A 400 -3.88 22.27 15.75
C HIS A 400 -4.35 22.15 14.29
N PRO A 401 -5.54 22.67 13.95
CA PRO A 401 -6.07 22.55 12.61
C PRO A 401 -5.14 23.20 11.59
N LEU A 402 -4.83 22.47 10.53
CA LEU A 402 -3.99 22.98 9.45
C LEU A 402 -4.76 24.03 8.63
N ALA A 403 -4.03 25.02 8.12
CA ALA A 403 -4.58 25.89 7.09
C ALA A 403 -4.99 25.04 5.86
N PRO A 404 -6.01 25.46 5.09
CA PRO A 404 -6.34 24.81 3.84
C PRO A 404 -5.09 24.71 2.96
N MET A 405 -4.70 23.48 2.62
CA MET A 405 -3.57 23.26 1.71
C MET A 405 -3.93 23.81 0.32
N PRO A 406 -2.99 24.44 -0.40
CA PRO A 406 -3.22 24.81 -1.79
C PRO A 406 -3.63 23.58 -2.59
N SER A 407 -4.57 23.73 -3.54
CA SER A 407 -5.13 22.64 -4.34
C SER A 407 -4.17 22.02 -5.37
N ASN A 408 -2.86 22.13 -5.14
CA ASN A 408 -1.85 21.57 -6.04
C ASN A 408 -1.81 20.06 -5.82
N ASN A 409 -2.43 19.34 -6.75
CA ASN A 409 -2.47 17.88 -6.80
C ASN A 409 -1.03 17.34 -6.92
N PRO A 410 -0.50 16.60 -5.93
CA PRO A 410 0.85 16.06 -5.96
C PRO A 410 0.94 14.69 -6.63
N THR A 411 -0.11 14.21 -7.29
CA THR A 411 0.11 13.30 -8.43
C THR A 411 1.06 14.02 -9.37
N GLY A 412 2.32 13.58 -9.43
CA GLY A 412 3.40 14.33 -10.06
C GLY A 412 2.95 14.87 -11.43
N PRO A 413 3.26 16.15 -11.78
CA PRO A 413 2.89 16.73 -13.07
C PRO A 413 3.19 15.82 -14.27
N ALA A 414 4.19 14.93 -14.14
CA ALA A 414 4.58 13.92 -15.12
C ALA A 414 3.49 12.86 -15.42
N VAL A 415 2.77 12.34 -14.42
CA VAL A 415 1.70 11.34 -14.66
C VAL A 415 0.49 12.01 -15.32
N VAL A 416 0.17 13.24 -14.91
CA VAL A 416 -0.88 14.04 -15.54
C VAL A 416 -0.51 14.40 -16.99
N ALA A 417 0.75 14.77 -17.25
CA ALA A 417 1.23 15.05 -18.59
C ALA A 417 1.15 13.80 -19.50
N ALA A 418 1.52 12.62 -18.99
CA ALA A 418 1.38 11.36 -19.72
C ALA A 418 -0.10 11.07 -20.06
N ALA A 419 -1.02 11.31 -19.12
CA ALA A 419 -2.45 11.15 -19.37
C ALA A 419 -2.98 12.04 -20.51
N LEU A 420 -2.49 13.29 -20.60
CA LEU A 420 -2.88 14.22 -21.65
C LEU A 420 -2.34 13.85 -23.05
N THR A 421 -1.33 12.99 -23.13
CA THR A 421 -0.76 12.51 -24.41
C THR A 421 -1.38 11.21 -24.91
N LEU A 422 -2.17 10.53 -24.07
CA LEU A 422 -2.80 9.23 -24.38
C LEU A 422 -4.30 9.35 -24.72
N THR A 423 -4.88 10.55 -24.54
CA THR A 423 -6.19 10.96 -25.06
C THR A 423 -6.04 11.67 -26.39
#